data_AF-A0A914VIK4-F1
#
_entry.id   AF-A0A914VIK4-F1
#
_cell.length_a   1.000
_cell.length_b   1.000
_cell.length_c   1.000
_cell.angle_alpha   90.00
_cell.angle_beta   90.00
_cell.angle_gamma   90.00
#
_symmetry.space_group_name_H-M   'P 1'
#
loop_
_entity.id
_entity.type
_entity.pdbx_description
1 polymer ?
#
loop_
_entity_poly.entity_id
_entity_poly.type
_entity_poly.pdbx_seq_one_letter_code
_entity_poly.pdbx_strand_id
1 'polypeptide(L)'
;MDIFGKCVINGISISDDDLNAVGIGLYVGLSALNHSCDPNAFISFDGPKALIRPLKSGLEGRPLDQITVSYCDLLATTKERQQQLQQQYYFLCDCSVCANKQRDGAMRSLRCPDCSGEALLDDSDESKHIAKCWQCGKVMLNIDDAVSLMQQILWRLTDLETNEDLGAALVEGDCLADSALARLSDVNIFAARLFDCLTELNLKASRTAQAATYCERALSAYIRFYPAAHPAVSLQLLKAAKLVSCAPERLEDAARRFQQAESALTASHGANHRLTEASRALGTHLQEERRAISHRRELSD
;
A
#
# COMPACT_ATOMS: atom_id res chain seq x y z
N MET A 1 23.59 -29.64 -3.22
CA MET A 1 22.40 -28.95 -2.66
C MET A 1 22.73 -27.65 -1.93
N ASP A 2 23.95 -27.43 -1.42
CA ASP A 2 24.34 -26.20 -0.69
C ASP A 2 24.15 -24.89 -1.49
N ILE A 3 24.64 -24.84 -2.73
CA ILE A 3 24.48 -23.65 -3.61
C ILE A 3 23.00 -23.35 -3.88
N PHE A 4 22.19 -24.39 -4.10
CA PHE A 4 20.76 -24.22 -4.35
C PHE A 4 20.05 -23.58 -3.14
N GLY A 5 20.32 -24.07 -1.93
CA GLY A 5 19.77 -23.47 -0.70
C GLY A 5 20.20 -22.01 -0.52
N LYS A 6 21.47 -21.70 -0.78
CA LYS A 6 21.98 -20.33 -0.74
C LYS A 6 21.29 -19.43 -1.76
N CYS A 7 21.03 -19.91 -2.98
CA CYS A 7 20.29 -19.16 -4.00
C CYS A 7 18.83 -18.92 -3.61
N VAL A 8 18.16 -19.91 -3.00
CA VAL A 8 16.76 -19.77 -2.54
C VAL A 8 16.63 -18.72 -1.44
N ILE A 9 17.57 -18.68 -0.49
CA ILE A 9 17.53 -17.74 0.64
C ILE A 9 17.98 -16.33 0.23
N ASN A 10 19.00 -16.23 -0.63
CA ASN A 10 19.67 -14.97 -0.94
C ASN A 10 19.30 -14.38 -2.31
N GLY A 11 18.43 -15.06 -3.05
CA GLY A 11 17.88 -14.54 -4.29
C GLY A 11 17.02 -13.31 -4.01
N ILE A 12 17.34 -12.21 -4.67
CA ILE A 12 16.59 -10.96 -4.55
C ILE A 12 15.78 -10.75 -5.83
N SER A 13 14.48 -10.51 -5.69
CA SER A 13 13.63 -10.10 -6.80
C SER A 13 14.03 -8.71 -7.26
N ILE A 14 14.52 -8.61 -8.50
CA ILE A 14 14.82 -7.34 -9.17
C ILE A 14 13.50 -6.77 -9.66
N SER A 15 13.25 -5.49 -9.39
CA SER A 15 12.04 -4.80 -9.82
C SER A 15 12.33 -3.65 -10.79
N ASP A 16 11.32 -3.26 -11.57
CA ASP A 16 11.34 -1.98 -12.27
C ASP A 16 10.95 -0.82 -11.33
N ASP A 17 10.84 0.39 -11.88
CA ASP A 17 10.47 1.61 -11.13
C ASP A 17 9.03 1.58 -10.61
N ASP A 18 8.17 0.73 -11.17
CA ASP A 18 6.79 0.53 -10.74
C ASP A 18 6.69 -0.62 -9.72
N LEU A 19 7.83 -1.13 -9.24
CA LEU A 19 7.98 -2.26 -8.31
C LEU A 19 7.53 -3.62 -8.86
N ASN A 20 7.35 -3.75 -10.18
CA ASN A 20 7.03 -5.04 -10.78
C ASN A 20 8.28 -5.91 -10.83
N ALA A 21 8.15 -7.18 -10.43
CA ALA A 21 9.25 -8.14 -10.51
C ALA A 21 9.60 -8.44 -11.98
N VAL A 22 10.85 -8.18 -12.36
CA VAL A 22 11.36 -8.41 -13.73
C VAL A 22 12.42 -9.51 -13.80
N GLY A 23 12.94 -9.96 -12.65
CA GLY A 23 13.91 -11.04 -12.59
C GLY A 23 14.40 -11.34 -11.17
N ILE A 24 15.36 -12.27 -11.06
CA ILE A 24 16.00 -12.63 -9.80
C ILE A 24 17.50 -12.45 -9.95
N GLY A 25 18.14 -11.80 -8.97
CA GLY A 25 19.58 -11.60 -8.92
C GLY A 25 20.18 -12.04 -7.59
N LEU A 26 21.46 -12.42 -7.62
CA LEU A 26 22.24 -12.75 -6.43
C LEU A 26 23.22 -11.62 -6.13
N TYR A 27 23.01 -10.91 -5.02
CA TYR A 27 23.80 -9.75 -4.63
C TYR A 27 24.49 -10.01 -3.29
N VAL A 28 25.70 -10.56 -3.32
CA VAL A 28 26.43 -11.02 -2.13
C VAL A 28 26.51 -9.94 -1.03
N GLY A 29 26.71 -8.67 -1.40
CA GLY A 29 26.73 -7.57 -0.43
C GLY A 29 25.37 -7.28 0.22
N LEU A 30 24.27 -7.42 -0.53
CA LEU A 30 22.90 -7.22 -0.01
C LEU A 30 22.40 -8.42 0.79
N SER A 31 22.91 -9.62 0.49
CA SER A 31 22.63 -10.84 1.25
C SER A 31 23.08 -10.77 2.72
N ALA A 32 23.94 -9.81 3.08
CA ALA A 32 24.36 -9.56 4.45
C ALA A 32 23.40 -8.65 5.25
N LEU A 33 22.45 -7.98 4.58
CA LEU A 33 21.51 -7.06 5.23
C LEU A 33 20.41 -7.86 5.92
N ASN A 34 20.17 -7.57 7.20
CA ASN A 34 19.16 -8.28 7.98
C ASN A 34 17.73 -7.76 7.74
N HIS A 35 16.75 -8.59 8.11
CA HIS A 35 15.35 -8.23 8.08
C HIS A 35 14.95 -7.29 9.23
N SER A 36 14.02 -6.38 8.96
CA SER A 36 13.15 -5.75 9.98
C SER A 36 11.79 -5.42 9.36
N CYS A 37 10.70 -5.59 10.11
CA CYS A 37 9.37 -5.08 9.70
C CYS A 37 9.23 -3.56 9.93
N ASP A 38 10.21 -2.92 10.58
CA ASP A 38 10.39 -1.46 10.63
C ASP A 38 11.76 -1.09 10.03
N PRO A 39 11.96 -1.34 8.73
CA PRO A 39 13.26 -1.22 8.09
C PRO A 39 13.75 0.22 8.09
N ASN A 40 15.07 0.41 8.04
CA ASN A 40 15.68 1.73 7.86
C ASN A 40 16.14 1.98 6.42
N ALA A 41 16.08 0.96 5.56
CA ALA A 41 16.41 1.06 4.14
C ALA A 41 15.47 0.23 3.25
N PHE A 42 15.44 0.60 1.97
CA PHE A 42 14.76 -0.11 0.90
C PHE A 42 15.75 -0.38 -0.24
N ILE A 43 15.61 -1.52 -0.92
CA ILE A 43 16.44 -1.87 -2.09
C ILE A 43 15.65 -1.54 -3.34
N SER A 44 16.09 -0.53 -4.09
CA SER A 44 15.57 -0.23 -5.43
C SER A 44 16.58 -0.65 -6.50
N PHE A 45 16.17 -0.66 -7.76
CA PHE A 45 17.02 -1.09 -8.87
C PHE A 45 17.07 -0.05 -10.00
N ASP A 46 18.23 0.06 -10.63
CA ASP A 46 18.45 0.76 -11.90
C ASP A 46 18.98 -0.28 -12.91
N GLY A 47 18.04 -0.87 -13.67
CA GLY A 47 18.29 -2.13 -14.38
C GLY A 47 18.77 -3.22 -13.40
N PRO A 48 19.92 -3.89 -13.64
CA PRO A 48 20.45 -4.88 -12.71
C PRO A 48 21.22 -4.28 -11.52
N LYS A 49 21.42 -2.95 -11.48
CA LYS A 49 22.19 -2.30 -10.41
C LYS A 49 21.29 -2.04 -9.20
N ALA A 50 21.60 -2.68 -8.08
CA ALA A 50 20.88 -2.45 -6.83
C ALA A 50 21.36 -1.18 -6.12
N LEU A 51 20.41 -0.45 -5.52
CA LEU A 51 20.62 0.81 -4.80
C LEU A 51 19.94 0.71 -3.43
N ILE A 52 20.70 0.98 -2.36
CA ILE A 52 20.15 1.08 -1.01
C ILE A 52 19.67 2.51 -0.80
N ARG A 53 18.39 2.67 -0.47
CA ARG A 53 17.76 3.98 -0.23
C ARG A 53 17.31 4.10 1.22
N PRO A 54 17.59 5.22 1.90
CA PRO A 54 17.19 5.41 3.28
C PRO A 54 15.67 5.61 3.40
N LEU A 55 15.06 4.91 4.35
CA LEU A 55 13.67 5.16 4.79
C LEU A 55 13.61 6.06 6.02
N LYS A 56 14.75 6.23 6.71
CA LYS A 56 14.93 7.02 7.92
C LYS A 56 16.18 7.88 7.79
N SER A 57 16.21 9.03 8.46
CA SER A 57 17.39 9.90 8.47
C SER A 57 18.58 9.25 9.20
N GLY A 58 19.80 9.68 8.84
CA GLY A 58 21.02 9.25 9.52
C GLY A 58 21.47 7.82 9.21
N LEU A 59 21.19 7.32 8.00
CA LEU A 59 21.68 6.02 7.51
C LEU A 59 23.11 6.12 6.94
N GLU A 60 23.53 7.31 6.50
CA GLU A 60 24.85 7.54 5.91
C GLU A 60 25.97 7.21 6.90
N GLY A 61 26.99 6.48 6.43
CA GLY A 61 28.14 6.08 7.24
C GLY A 61 27.86 4.96 8.25
N ARG A 62 26.64 4.40 8.30
CA ARG A 62 26.35 3.26 9.17
C ARG A 62 27.02 1.97 8.65
N PRO A 63 27.52 1.12 9.55
CA PRO A 63 27.92 -0.25 9.23
C PRO A 63 26.76 -1.05 8.58
N LEU A 64 27.10 -1.97 7.66
CA LEU A 64 26.11 -2.76 6.92
C LEU A 64 25.21 -3.62 7.83
N ASP A 65 25.73 -4.12 8.95
CA ASP A 65 24.98 -4.92 9.94
C ASP A 65 23.91 -4.12 10.70
N GLN A 66 24.00 -2.78 10.66
CA GLN A 66 22.97 -1.87 11.20
C GLN A 66 21.95 -1.43 10.16
N ILE A 67 22.13 -1.81 8.89
CA ILE A 67 21.18 -1.55 7.82
C ILE A 67 20.22 -2.73 7.75
N THR A 68 18.92 -2.44 7.79
CA THR A 68 17.85 -3.43 7.75
C THR A 68 16.86 -3.12 6.64
N VAL A 69 16.42 -4.17 5.96
CA VAL A 69 15.44 -4.12 4.87
C VAL A 69 14.25 -5.02 5.19
N SER A 70 13.12 -4.83 4.52
CA SER A 70 12.02 -5.79 4.63
C SER A 70 12.22 -6.93 3.65
N TYR A 71 11.92 -8.16 4.07
CA TYR A 71 11.91 -9.35 3.22
C TYR A 71 10.48 -9.76 2.83
N CYS A 72 9.49 -9.06 3.39
CA CYS A 72 8.08 -9.31 3.18
C CYS A 72 7.37 -7.98 2.92
N ASP A 73 6.12 -8.04 2.49
CA ASP A 73 5.27 -6.86 2.41
C ASP A 73 5.02 -6.26 3.82
N LEU A 74 5.07 -4.94 3.93
CA LEU A 74 4.76 -4.21 5.17
C LEU A 74 3.25 -4.02 5.37
N LEU A 75 2.46 -4.11 4.29
CA LEU A 75 1.00 -4.11 4.28
C LEU A 75 0.43 -5.51 4.52
N ALA A 76 0.96 -6.18 5.54
CA ALA A 76 0.55 -7.50 5.98
C ALA A 76 0.47 -7.54 7.50
N THR A 77 -0.40 -8.40 8.04
CA THR A 77 -0.51 -8.68 9.48
C THR A 77 0.77 -9.35 10.00
N THR A 78 0.98 -9.31 11.31
CA THR A 78 2.12 -9.99 11.92
C THR A 78 2.09 -11.49 11.67
N LYS A 79 0.89 -12.10 11.69
CA LYS A 79 0.73 -13.52 11.35
C LYS A 79 1.21 -13.84 9.93
N GLU A 80 0.78 -13.08 8.93
CA GLU A 80 1.21 -13.25 7.53
C GLU A 80 2.72 -13.08 7.38
N ARG A 81 3.30 -12.02 7.98
CA ARG A 81 4.75 -11.76 7.91
C ARG A 81 5.56 -12.88 8.56
N GLN A 82 5.18 -13.34 9.76
CA GLN A 82 5.87 -14.44 10.44
C GLN A 82 5.81 -15.73 9.64
N GLN A 83 4.65 -16.05 9.07
CA GLN A 83 4.48 -17.24 8.23
C GLN A 83 5.41 -17.18 7.01
N GLN A 84 5.44 -16.06 6.30
CA GLN A 84 6.33 -15.89 5.14
C GLN A 84 7.81 -16.00 5.53
N LEU A 85 8.22 -15.30 6.60
CA LEU A 85 9.61 -15.31 7.06
C LEU A 85 10.06 -16.70 7.53
N GLN A 86 9.19 -17.42 8.25
CA GLN A 86 9.48 -18.78 8.71
C GLN A 86 9.56 -19.76 7.54
N GLN A 87 8.67 -19.66 6.55
CA GLN A 87 8.65 -20.55 5.39
C GLN A 87 9.83 -20.34 4.45
N GLN A 88 10.23 -19.09 4.21
CA GLN A 88 11.26 -18.74 3.22
C GLN A 88 12.66 -18.61 3.84
N TYR A 89 12.75 -18.06 5.04
CA TYR A 89 14.02 -17.69 5.69
C TYR A 89 14.27 -18.43 7.01
N TYR A 90 13.34 -19.28 7.46
CA TYR A 90 13.50 -20.17 8.61
C TYR A 90 13.77 -19.48 9.95
N PHE A 91 13.26 -18.25 10.13
CA PHE A 91 13.35 -17.52 11.41
C PHE A 91 12.02 -16.87 11.80
N LEU A 92 11.91 -16.48 13.07
CA LEU A 92 10.82 -15.67 13.61
C LEU A 92 11.34 -14.27 13.92
N CYS A 93 10.61 -13.24 13.49
CA CYS A 93 10.98 -11.85 13.68
C CYS A 93 10.50 -11.32 15.05
N ASP A 94 11.37 -10.71 15.83
CA ASP A 94 11.06 -10.18 17.17
C ASP A 94 11.06 -8.64 17.25
N CYS A 95 11.02 -7.97 16.10
CA CYS A 95 11.05 -6.51 16.03
C CYS A 95 9.82 -5.85 16.68
N SER A 96 9.93 -4.55 16.95
CA SER A 96 8.88 -3.73 17.61
C SER A 96 7.53 -3.79 16.90
N VAL A 97 7.50 -3.95 15.57
CA VAL A 97 6.26 -4.06 14.79
C VAL A 97 5.58 -5.40 15.03
N CYS A 98 6.34 -6.49 15.08
CA CYS A 98 5.80 -7.81 15.40
C CYS A 98 5.32 -7.91 16.85
N ALA A 99 5.88 -7.12 17.76
CA ALA A 99 5.38 -7.00 19.13
C ALA A 99 4.13 -6.11 19.26
N ASN A 100 3.79 -5.31 18.23
CA ASN A 100 2.72 -4.31 18.30
C ASN A 100 1.36 -4.87 17.86
N LYS A 101 0.61 -5.44 18.81
CA LYS A 101 -0.75 -5.95 18.56
C LYS A 101 -1.76 -4.86 18.15
N GLN A 102 -1.58 -3.62 18.60
CA GLN A 102 -2.48 -2.52 18.23
C GLN A 102 -2.40 -2.21 16.73
N ARG A 103 -1.20 -2.34 16.14
CA ARG A 103 -1.02 -2.16 14.70
C ARG A 103 -1.82 -3.20 13.91
N ASP A 104 -1.74 -4.47 14.30
CA ASP A 104 -2.53 -5.54 13.66
C ASP A 104 -4.03 -5.33 13.86
N GLY A 105 -4.45 -4.81 15.01
CA GLY A 105 -5.85 -4.46 15.23
C GLY A 105 -6.36 -3.30 14.38
N ALA A 106 -5.50 -2.31 14.10
CA ALA A 106 -5.80 -1.24 13.15
C ALA A 106 -5.79 -1.74 11.70
N MET A 107 -4.92 -2.69 11.34
CA MET A 107 -4.94 -3.29 10.00
C MET A 107 -6.24 -4.04 9.70
N ARG A 108 -6.96 -4.46 10.74
CA ARG A 108 -8.19 -5.25 10.65
C ARG A 108 -9.41 -4.49 11.15
N SER A 109 -9.29 -3.18 11.34
CA SER A 109 -10.34 -2.43 12.01
C SER A 109 -11.64 -2.34 11.20
N LEU A 110 -12.72 -2.12 11.93
CA LEU A 110 -14.07 -1.98 11.41
C LEU A 110 -14.48 -0.52 11.34
N ARG A 111 -15.34 -0.17 10.38
CA ARG A 111 -15.96 1.14 10.27
C ARG A 111 -16.99 1.30 11.38
N CYS A 112 -16.94 2.43 12.10
CA CYS A 112 -18.02 2.78 13.01
C CYS A 112 -19.24 3.29 12.23
N PRO A 113 -20.46 2.81 12.51
CA PRO A 113 -21.67 3.31 11.85
C PRO A 113 -22.08 4.73 12.29
N ASP A 114 -21.59 5.21 13.46
CA ASP A 114 -22.08 6.44 14.09
C ASP A 114 -21.06 7.60 14.03
N CYS A 115 -19.81 7.33 13.61
CA CYS A 115 -18.77 8.35 13.52
C CYS A 115 -17.68 7.95 12.53
N SER A 116 -16.72 8.86 12.29
CA SER A 116 -15.54 8.61 11.44
C SER A 116 -14.45 7.76 12.10
N GLY A 117 -14.70 7.26 13.31
CA GLY A 117 -13.77 6.43 14.06
C GLY A 117 -13.83 4.97 13.65
N GLU A 118 -12.93 4.18 14.23
CA GLU A 118 -12.71 2.78 13.85
C GLU A 118 -12.77 1.90 15.09
N ALA A 119 -13.11 0.63 14.93
CA ALA A 119 -13.04 -0.36 15.99
C ALA A 119 -11.92 -1.35 15.68
N LEU A 120 -10.86 -1.36 16.48
CA LEU A 120 -9.71 -2.24 16.29
C LEU A 120 -10.10 -3.67 16.67
N LEU A 121 -9.62 -4.65 15.90
CA LEU A 121 -9.81 -6.07 16.22
C LEU A 121 -8.57 -6.63 16.91
N ASP A 122 -8.68 -7.03 18.17
CA ASP A 122 -7.57 -7.64 18.90
C ASP A 122 -7.71 -9.17 18.90
N ASP A 123 -6.68 -9.87 18.43
CA ASP A 123 -6.60 -11.35 18.47
C ASP A 123 -6.34 -11.89 19.87
N SER A 124 -6.03 -11.03 20.85
CA SER A 124 -5.79 -11.47 22.22
C SER A 124 -7.02 -12.05 22.92
N ASP A 125 -8.21 -11.90 22.33
CA ASP A 125 -9.46 -12.35 22.90
C ASP A 125 -10.40 -12.90 21.81
N GLU A 126 -10.03 -14.06 21.23
CA GLU A 126 -10.85 -14.82 20.27
C GLU A 126 -12.27 -15.14 20.80
N SER A 127 -12.50 -14.99 22.11
CA SER A 127 -13.80 -15.17 22.77
C SER A 127 -14.71 -13.94 22.67
N LYS A 128 -14.15 -12.77 22.33
CA LYS A 128 -14.88 -11.52 22.23
C LYS A 128 -15.22 -11.24 20.77
N HIS A 129 -16.39 -11.73 20.37
CA HIS A 129 -17.10 -11.32 19.15
C HIS A 129 -17.59 -9.84 19.20
N ILE A 130 -16.83 -8.96 19.87
CA ILE A 130 -17.15 -7.56 20.11
C ILE A 130 -15.94 -6.67 19.80
N ALA A 131 -16.20 -5.50 19.22
CA ALA A 131 -15.19 -4.47 19.01
C ALA A 131 -15.71 -3.12 19.50
N LYS A 132 -14.82 -2.25 20.02
CA LYS A 132 -15.20 -0.93 20.51
C LYS A 132 -14.58 0.15 19.64
N CYS A 133 -15.40 1.09 19.18
CA CYS A 133 -14.92 2.24 18.45
C CYS A 133 -14.00 3.09 19.35
N TRP A 134 -12.81 3.43 18.85
CA TRP A 134 -11.84 4.24 19.61
C TRP A 134 -12.29 5.70 19.79
N GLN A 135 -13.16 6.20 18.91
CA GLN A 135 -13.60 7.60 18.93
C GLN A 135 -14.85 7.84 19.77
N CYS A 136 -15.96 7.16 19.47
CA CYS A 136 -17.24 7.37 20.16
C CYS A 136 -17.54 6.35 21.27
N GLY A 137 -16.73 5.29 21.37
CA GLY A 137 -16.93 4.24 22.38
C GLY A 137 -18.07 3.27 22.09
N LYS A 138 -18.76 3.37 20.95
CA LYS A 138 -19.80 2.42 20.55
C LYS A 138 -19.24 0.99 20.49
N VAL A 139 -20.02 0.05 21.02
CA VAL A 139 -19.73 -1.38 20.96
C VAL A 139 -20.41 -1.97 19.72
N MET A 140 -19.62 -2.66 18.90
CA MET A 140 -20.05 -3.43 17.75
C MET A 140 -20.11 -4.90 18.17
N LEU A 141 -21.25 -5.55 17.98
CA LEU A 141 -21.49 -6.95 18.31
C LEU A 141 -21.42 -7.81 17.04
N ASN A 142 -21.17 -9.11 17.20
CA ASN A 142 -21.14 -10.11 16.12
C ASN A 142 -20.20 -9.72 14.98
N ILE A 143 -18.94 -9.43 15.32
CA ILE A 143 -17.91 -9.05 14.34
C ILE A 143 -17.49 -10.20 13.39
N ASP A 144 -18.05 -11.40 13.57
CA ASP A 144 -17.73 -12.60 12.78
C ASP A 144 -18.02 -12.42 11.31
N ASP A 145 -19.06 -11.68 10.95
CA ASP A 145 -19.37 -11.35 9.56
C ASP A 145 -18.23 -10.54 8.92
N ALA A 146 -17.63 -9.61 9.67
CA ALA A 146 -16.53 -8.81 9.18
C ALA A 146 -15.23 -9.63 9.08
N VAL A 147 -14.98 -10.52 10.05
CA VAL A 147 -13.84 -11.46 9.99
C VAL A 147 -13.97 -12.42 8.81
N SER A 148 -15.17 -12.98 8.60
CA SER A 148 -15.49 -13.86 7.48
C SER A 148 -15.34 -13.13 6.15
N LEU A 149 -15.78 -11.88 6.07
CA LEU A 149 -15.59 -11.04 4.88
C LEU A 149 -14.10 -10.81 4.57
N MET A 150 -13.26 -10.54 5.58
CA MET A 150 -11.82 -10.39 5.36
C MET A 150 -11.17 -11.66 4.79
N GLN A 151 -11.59 -12.84 5.28
CA GLN A 151 -11.13 -14.13 4.74
C GLN A 151 -11.65 -14.37 3.32
N GLN A 152 -12.92 -14.05 3.06
CA GLN A 152 -13.52 -14.16 1.73
C GLN A 152 -12.80 -13.28 0.72
N ILE A 153 -12.51 -12.02 1.08
CA ILE A 153 -11.73 -11.10 0.24
C ILE A 153 -10.39 -11.75 -0.10
N LEU A 154 -9.63 -12.23 0.90
CA LEU A 154 -8.32 -12.82 0.68
C LEU A 154 -8.38 -14.01 -0.29
N TRP A 155 -9.38 -14.89 -0.13
CA TRP A 155 -9.55 -16.04 -1.01
C TRP A 155 -9.90 -15.65 -2.45
N ARG A 156 -10.71 -14.60 -2.61
CA ARG A 156 -11.19 -14.14 -3.91
C ARG A 156 -10.21 -13.28 -4.69
N LEU A 157 -9.21 -12.66 -4.04
CA LEU A 157 -8.25 -11.79 -4.72
C LEU A 157 -7.56 -12.50 -5.90
N THR A 158 -7.07 -13.72 -5.69
CA THR A 158 -6.40 -14.49 -6.76
C THR A 158 -7.36 -14.82 -7.90
N ASP A 159 -8.61 -15.19 -7.59
CA ASP A 159 -9.63 -15.45 -8.60
C ASP A 159 -9.90 -14.19 -9.43
N LEU A 160 -10.08 -13.03 -8.79
CA LEU A 160 -10.34 -11.75 -9.46
C LEU A 160 -9.20 -11.31 -10.39
N GLU A 161 -7.95 -11.50 -9.96
CA GLU A 161 -6.77 -11.11 -10.73
C GLU A 161 -6.56 -11.97 -11.98
N THR A 162 -6.94 -13.25 -11.90
CA THR A 162 -6.68 -14.26 -12.94
C THR A 162 -7.90 -14.62 -13.78
N ASN A 163 -9.09 -14.11 -13.44
CA ASN A 163 -10.32 -14.37 -14.20
C ASN A 163 -10.24 -13.83 -15.63
N GLU A 164 -10.46 -14.70 -16.60
CA GLU A 164 -10.51 -14.35 -18.02
C GLU A 164 -11.78 -13.55 -18.39
N ASP A 165 -12.88 -13.73 -17.63
CA ASP A 165 -14.11 -12.96 -17.79
C ASP A 165 -14.05 -11.68 -16.93
N LEU A 166 -13.58 -10.61 -17.55
CA LEU A 166 -13.50 -9.28 -16.94
C LEU A 166 -14.87 -8.76 -16.45
N GLY A 167 -15.96 -9.10 -17.14
CA GLY A 167 -17.31 -8.67 -16.77
C GLY A 167 -17.77 -9.32 -15.47
N ALA A 168 -17.58 -10.64 -15.36
CA ALA A 168 -17.89 -11.39 -14.14
C ALA A 168 -17.02 -10.94 -12.96
N ALA A 169 -15.72 -10.74 -13.19
CA ALA A 169 -14.79 -10.27 -12.16
C ALA A 169 -15.18 -8.89 -11.61
N LEU A 170 -15.63 -7.97 -12.46
CA LEU A 170 -16.10 -6.66 -12.02
C LEU A 170 -17.37 -6.75 -11.16
N VAL A 171 -18.36 -7.54 -11.57
CA VAL A 171 -19.61 -7.70 -10.81
C VAL A 171 -19.35 -8.30 -9.43
N GLU A 172 -18.54 -9.36 -9.38
CA GLU A 172 -18.14 -9.97 -8.11
C GLU A 172 -17.33 -9.00 -7.24
N GLY A 173 -16.36 -8.33 -7.85
CA GLY A 173 -15.50 -7.35 -7.20
C GLY A 173 -16.28 -6.19 -6.59
N ASP A 174 -17.23 -5.61 -7.33
CA ASP A 174 -18.08 -4.52 -6.86
C ASP A 174 -18.99 -4.97 -5.69
N CYS A 175 -19.52 -6.20 -5.72
CA CYS A 175 -20.30 -6.76 -4.60
C CYS A 175 -19.45 -6.93 -3.31
N LEU A 176 -18.21 -7.39 -3.46
CA LEU A 176 -17.25 -7.47 -2.35
C LEU A 176 -16.89 -6.07 -1.84
N ALA A 177 -16.72 -5.10 -2.73
CA ALA A 177 -16.41 -3.71 -2.38
C ALA A 177 -17.54 -3.07 -1.56
N ASP A 178 -18.80 -3.24 -1.97
CA ASP A 178 -19.95 -2.74 -1.23
C ASP A 178 -20.02 -3.33 0.19
N SER A 179 -19.77 -4.64 0.29
CA SER A 179 -19.74 -5.34 1.58
C SER A 179 -18.60 -4.83 2.48
N ALA A 180 -17.43 -4.56 1.89
CA ALA A 180 -16.26 -4.03 2.58
C ALA A 180 -16.48 -2.59 3.04
N LEU A 181 -16.99 -1.70 2.17
CA LEU A 181 -17.26 -0.29 2.50
C LEU A 181 -18.27 -0.16 3.65
N ALA A 182 -19.24 -1.06 3.73
CA ALA A 182 -20.24 -1.07 4.80
C ALA A 182 -19.68 -1.47 6.18
N ARG A 183 -18.59 -2.23 6.25
CA ARG A 183 -18.14 -2.90 7.49
C ARG A 183 -16.71 -2.59 7.90
N LEU A 184 -15.81 -2.44 6.95
CA LEU A 184 -14.37 -2.30 7.17
C LEU A 184 -13.97 -0.82 7.14
N SER A 185 -13.03 -0.44 8.01
CA SER A 185 -12.51 0.93 8.05
C SER A 185 -11.69 1.25 6.80
N ASP A 186 -11.48 2.54 6.51
CA ASP A 186 -10.71 2.96 5.33
C ASP A 186 -9.22 2.53 5.39
N VAL A 187 -8.67 2.29 6.59
CA VAL A 187 -7.31 1.73 6.75
C VAL A 187 -7.25 0.20 6.79
N ASN A 188 -8.36 -0.51 6.66
CA ASN A 188 -8.35 -1.97 6.72
C ASN A 188 -7.55 -2.54 5.54
N ILE A 189 -6.55 -3.38 5.80
CA ILE A 189 -5.61 -3.83 4.75
C ILE A 189 -6.25 -4.81 3.77
N PHE A 190 -7.24 -5.60 4.20
CA PHE A 190 -7.95 -6.52 3.31
C PHE A 190 -8.81 -5.73 2.32
N ALA A 191 -9.50 -4.70 2.82
CA ALA A 191 -10.22 -3.76 1.96
C ALA A 191 -9.27 -3.03 1.02
N ALA A 192 -8.11 -2.57 1.51
CA ALA A 192 -7.12 -1.89 0.66
C ALA A 192 -6.59 -2.77 -0.48
N ARG A 193 -6.29 -4.05 -0.21
CA ARG A 193 -5.89 -5.03 -1.24
C ARG A 193 -7.00 -5.26 -2.27
N LEU A 194 -8.25 -5.40 -1.81
CA LEU A 194 -9.40 -5.48 -2.71
C LEU A 194 -9.49 -4.25 -3.60
N PHE A 195 -9.44 -3.05 -3.03
CA PHE A 195 -9.57 -1.83 -3.80
C PHE A 195 -8.42 -1.62 -4.80
N ASP A 196 -7.19 -2.00 -4.47
CA ASP A 196 -6.08 -1.92 -5.44
C ASP A 196 -6.28 -2.91 -6.61
N CYS A 197 -6.71 -4.14 -6.34
CA CYS A 197 -7.12 -5.10 -7.37
C CYS A 197 -8.25 -4.55 -8.27
N LEU A 198 -9.29 -3.97 -7.66
CA LEU A 198 -10.42 -3.38 -8.39
C LEU A 198 -10.02 -2.14 -9.20
N THR A 199 -9.03 -1.37 -8.74
CA THR A 199 -8.46 -0.28 -9.54
C THR A 199 -7.91 -0.82 -10.86
N GLU A 200 -7.14 -1.91 -10.83
CA GLU A 200 -6.59 -2.53 -12.05
C GLU A 200 -7.68 -3.10 -12.96
N LEU A 201 -8.68 -3.79 -12.40
CA LEU A 201 -9.80 -4.32 -13.19
C LEU A 201 -10.61 -3.20 -13.85
N ASN A 202 -10.88 -2.10 -13.13
CA ASN A 202 -11.59 -0.96 -13.69
C ASN A 202 -10.77 -0.22 -14.74
N LEU A 203 -9.44 -0.16 -14.59
CA LEU A 203 -8.54 0.36 -15.63
C LEU A 203 -8.60 -0.49 -16.91
N LYS A 204 -8.53 -1.82 -16.78
CA LYS A 204 -8.69 -2.75 -17.93
C LYS A 204 -10.05 -2.57 -18.63
N ALA A 205 -11.08 -2.22 -17.86
CA ALA A 205 -12.44 -1.98 -18.37
C ALA A 205 -12.69 -0.51 -18.80
N SER A 206 -11.68 0.36 -18.81
CA SER A 206 -11.81 1.80 -19.11
C SER A 206 -12.81 2.55 -18.20
N ARG A 207 -13.07 2.06 -16.98
CA ARG A 207 -13.93 2.67 -15.96
C ARG A 207 -13.11 3.59 -15.05
N THR A 208 -12.52 4.65 -15.62
CA THR A 208 -11.52 5.48 -14.93
C THR A 208 -12.04 6.16 -13.65
N ALA A 209 -13.29 6.62 -13.64
CA ALA A 209 -13.88 7.25 -12.45
C ALA A 209 -13.99 6.27 -11.25
N GLN A 210 -14.38 5.04 -11.53
CA GLN A 210 -14.46 3.99 -10.51
C GLN A 210 -13.05 3.57 -10.07
N ALA A 211 -12.11 3.43 -11.00
CA ALA A 211 -10.71 3.16 -10.71
C ALA A 211 -10.09 4.21 -9.78
N ALA A 212 -10.38 5.50 -10.03
CA ALA A 212 -9.96 6.62 -9.18
C ALA A 212 -10.53 6.50 -7.76
N THR A 213 -11.82 6.14 -7.65
CA THR A 213 -12.49 5.96 -6.36
C THR A 213 -11.84 4.85 -5.54
N TYR A 214 -11.63 3.67 -6.13
CA TYR A 214 -10.98 2.56 -5.44
C TYR A 214 -9.51 2.85 -5.10
N CYS A 215 -8.77 3.52 -5.99
CA CYS A 215 -7.37 3.85 -5.74
C CYS A 215 -7.22 4.80 -4.53
N GLU A 216 -8.11 5.80 -4.45
CA GLU A 216 -8.21 6.71 -3.31
C GLU A 216 -8.54 5.97 -2.01
N ARG A 217 -9.44 4.98 -2.05
CA ARG A 217 -9.79 4.15 -0.89
C ARG A 217 -8.61 3.31 -0.42
N ALA A 218 -7.91 2.64 -1.33
CA ALA A 218 -6.75 1.81 -1.01
C ALA A 218 -5.65 2.62 -0.30
N LEU A 219 -5.45 3.88 -0.71
CA LEU A 219 -4.32 4.66 -0.24
C LEU A 219 -4.30 4.93 1.27
N SER A 220 -5.46 4.99 1.93
CA SER A 220 -5.52 5.24 3.37
C SER A 220 -4.68 4.24 4.17
N ALA A 221 -4.71 2.97 3.80
CA ALA A 221 -3.87 1.94 4.42
C ALA A 221 -2.39 2.10 4.04
N TYR A 222 -2.07 2.49 2.79
CA TYR A 222 -0.69 2.71 2.36
C TYR A 222 -0.03 3.84 3.15
N ILE A 223 -0.70 4.99 3.27
CA ILE A 223 -0.21 6.14 4.06
C ILE A 223 -0.05 5.77 5.53
N ARG A 224 -0.94 4.94 6.07
CA ARG A 224 -0.94 4.58 7.48
C ARG A 224 0.18 3.61 7.85
N PHE A 225 0.45 2.61 7.01
CA PHE A 225 1.26 1.45 7.39
C PHE A 225 2.62 1.35 6.70
N TYR A 226 2.84 2.05 5.59
CA TYR A 226 4.17 2.17 4.99
C TYR A 226 4.95 3.34 5.58
N PRO A 227 6.29 3.25 5.68
CA PRO A 227 7.14 4.41 5.88
C PRO A 227 6.90 5.46 4.78
N ALA A 228 6.89 6.74 5.14
CA ALA A 228 6.58 7.82 4.20
C ALA A 228 7.51 7.88 2.96
N ALA A 229 8.76 7.44 3.13
CA ALA A 229 9.75 7.38 2.04
C ALA A 229 9.75 6.03 1.30
N HIS A 230 8.80 5.13 1.56
CA HIS A 230 8.74 3.84 0.91
C HIS A 230 8.18 3.96 -0.51
N PRO A 231 8.82 3.38 -1.55
CA PRO A 231 8.37 3.52 -2.94
C PRO A 231 6.91 3.08 -3.18
N ALA A 232 6.42 2.05 -2.48
CA ALA A 232 5.03 1.59 -2.62
C ALA A 232 3.98 2.69 -2.33
N VAL A 233 4.18 3.51 -1.28
CA VAL A 233 3.25 4.61 -1.00
C VAL A 233 3.43 5.75 -2.01
N SER A 234 4.66 6.02 -2.46
CA SER A 234 4.94 7.03 -3.48
C SER A 234 4.27 6.71 -4.82
N LEU A 235 4.33 5.45 -5.25
CA LEU A 235 3.69 4.99 -6.48
C LEU A 235 2.17 4.98 -6.36
N GLN A 236 1.62 4.55 -5.22
CA GLN A 236 0.17 4.60 -5.02
C GLN A 236 -0.36 6.04 -4.99
N LEU A 237 0.38 6.98 -4.42
CA LEU A 237 0.08 8.41 -4.49
C LEU A 237 0.08 8.93 -5.93
N LEU A 238 1.10 8.55 -6.73
CA LEU A 238 1.20 8.94 -8.13
C LEU A 238 0.05 8.37 -8.97
N LYS A 239 -0.31 7.10 -8.73
CA LYS A 239 -1.44 6.41 -9.39
C LYS A 239 -2.75 7.12 -9.08
N ALA A 240 -3.01 7.43 -7.81
CA ALA A 240 -4.16 8.20 -7.38
C ALA A 240 -4.20 9.60 -8.04
N ALA A 241 -3.06 10.30 -8.07
CA ALA A 241 -2.95 11.62 -8.70
C ALA A 241 -3.33 11.60 -10.18
N LYS A 242 -2.77 10.64 -10.93
CA LYS A 242 -3.08 10.44 -12.35
C LYS A 242 -4.56 10.13 -12.56
N LEU A 243 -5.13 9.20 -11.78
CA LEU A 243 -6.53 8.80 -11.91
C LEU A 243 -7.51 9.94 -11.59
N VAL A 244 -7.26 10.69 -10.51
CA VAL A 244 -8.10 11.84 -10.13
C VAL A 244 -8.01 12.96 -11.16
N SER A 245 -6.85 13.13 -11.82
CA SER A 245 -6.70 14.14 -12.89
C SER A 245 -7.53 13.86 -14.14
N CYS A 246 -8.03 12.63 -14.32
CA CYS A 246 -8.94 12.30 -15.42
C CYS A 246 -10.36 12.87 -15.21
N ALA A 247 -10.69 13.38 -14.02
CA ALA A 247 -11.97 13.97 -13.67
C ALA A 247 -11.84 15.51 -13.58
N PRO A 248 -12.33 16.29 -14.57
CA PRO A 248 -12.16 17.75 -14.62
C PRO A 248 -12.74 18.50 -13.40
N GLU A 249 -13.73 17.93 -12.74
CA GLU A 249 -14.33 18.47 -11.53
C GLU A 249 -13.46 18.31 -10.27
N ARG A 250 -12.40 17.48 -10.34
CA ARG A 250 -11.51 17.14 -9.23
C ARG A 250 -10.09 17.68 -9.39
N LEU A 251 -9.90 18.73 -10.18
CA LEU A 251 -8.58 19.32 -10.43
C LEU A 251 -7.85 19.78 -9.15
N GLU A 252 -8.60 20.26 -8.14
CA GLU A 252 -8.00 20.66 -6.86
C GLU A 252 -7.43 19.45 -6.09
N ASP A 253 -8.21 18.37 -6.00
CA ASP A 253 -7.77 17.11 -5.41
C ASP A 253 -6.55 16.56 -6.15
N ALA A 254 -6.60 16.56 -7.50
CA ALA A 254 -5.50 16.08 -8.34
C ALA A 254 -4.20 16.87 -8.07
N ALA A 255 -4.26 18.20 -8.06
CA ALA A 255 -3.09 19.04 -7.82
C ALA A 255 -2.47 18.79 -6.43
N ARG A 256 -3.31 18.64 -5.40
CA ARG A 256 -2.87 18.28 -4.05
C ARG A 256 -2.20 16.90 -4.04
N ARG A 257 -2.74 15.96 -4.79
CA ARG A 257 -2.20 14.60 -4.92
C ARG A 257 -0.84 14.56 -5.60
N PHE A 258 -0.67 15.30 -6.69
CA PHE A 258 0.63 15.41 -7.36
C PHE A 258 1.70 16.02 -6.45
N GLN A 259 1.34 17.00 -5.61
CA GLN A 259 2.27 17.56 -4.62
C GLN A 259 2.69 16.52 -3.57
N GLN A 260 1.73 15.73 -3.05
CA GLN A 260 2.03 14.63 -2.13
C GLN A 260 2.89 13.55 -2.79
N ALA A 261 2.55 13.15 -4.02
CA ALA A 261 3.29 12.18 -4.81
C ALA A 261 4.72 12.64 -5.09
N GLU A 262 4.92 13.90 -5.49
CA GLU A 262 6.25 14.46 -5.73
C GLU A 262 7.12 14.44 -4.46
N SER A 263 6.55 14.82 -3.31
CA SER A 263 7.26 14.80 -2.03
C SER A 263 7.69 13.37 -1.66
N ALA A 264 6.78 12.40 -1.78
CA ALA A 264 7.05 10.99 -1.50
C ALA A 264 8.06 10.39 -2.50
N LEU A 265 7.93 10.67 -3.79
CA LEU A 265 8.86 10.23 -4.85
C LEU A 265 10.24 10.84 -4.69
N THR A 266 10.33 12.10 -4.27
CA THR A 266 11.62 12.75 -3.98
C THR A 266 12.34 12.04 -2.84
N ALA A 267 11.62 11.66 -1.79
CA ALA A 267 12.17 10.89 -0.68
C ALA A 267 12.55 9.46 -1.08
N SER A 268 11.72 8.79 -1.90
CA SER A 268 11.86 7.37 -2.19
C SER A 268 12.75 7.05 -3.41
N HIS A 269 12.72 7.88 -4.46
CA HIS A 269 13.47 7.69 -5.71
C HIS A 269 14.52 8.78 -5.97
N GLY A 270 14.39 9.93 -5.31
CA GLY A 270 15.26 11.10 -5.51
C GLY A 270 14.65 12.15 -6.44
N ALA A 271 15.13 13.39 -6.30
CA ALA A 271 14.57 14.58 -6.96
C ALA A 271 14.68 14.55 -8.50
N ASN A 272 15.71 13.89 -9.03
CA ASN A 272 16.05 13.81 -10.47
C ASN A 272 15.61 12.48 -11.10
N HIS A 273 14.79 11.69 -10.39
CA HIS A 273 14.27 10.45 -10.94
C HIS A 273 13.15 10.73 -11.94
N ARG A 274 13.05 9.95 -13.03
CA ARG A 274 12.07 10.17 -14.10
C ARG A 274 10.63 10.29 -13.59
N LEU A 275 10.25 9.44 -12.62
CA LEU A 275 8.91 9.46 -12.03
C LEU A 275 8.66 10.74 -11.22
N THR A 276 9.67 11.22 -10.49
CA THR A 276 9.60 12.46 -9.71
C THR A 276 9.44 13.67 -10.63
N GLU A 277 10.23 13.73 -11.71
CA GLU A 277 10.16 14.79 -12.70
C GLU A 277 8.81 14.78 -13.45
N ALA A 278 8.32 13.61 -13.85
CA ALA A 278 7.02 13.47 -14.49
C ALA A 278 5.86 13.91 -13.56
N SER A 279 5.91 13.52 -12.28
CA SER A 279 4.93 13.96 -11.27
C SER A 279 4.93 15.48 -11.11
N ARG A 280 6.12 16.09 -11.03
CA ARG A 280 6.29 17.55 -10.90
C ARG A 280 5.78 18.31 -12.12
N ALA A 281 6.07 17.81 -13.33
CA ALA A 281 5.63 18.43 -14.58
C ALA A 281 4.09 18.42 -14.69
N LEU A 282 3.45 17.27 -14.44
CA LEU A 282 1.99 17.15 -14.45
C LEU A 282 1.33 18.00 -13.35
N GLY A 283 1.92 18.00 -12.14
CA GLY A 283 1.43 18.83 -11.04
C GLY A 283 1.46 20.32 -11.35
N THR A 284 2.56 20.81 -11.93
CA THR A 284 2.70 22.21 -12.35
C THR A 284 1.65 22.59 -13.40
N HIS A 285 1.49 21.74 -14.41
CA HIS A 285 0.51 21.97 -15.48
C HIS A 285 -0.92 22.10 -14.93
N LEU A 286 -1.34 21.20 -14.04
CA LEU A 286 -2.66 21.25 -13.41
C LEU A 286 -2.86 22.50 -12.52
N GLN A 287 -1.80 22.97 -11.86
CA GLN A 287 -1.86 24.21 -11.09
C GLN A 287 -2.06 25.44 -11.98
N GLU A 288 -1.45 25.46 -13.16
CA GLU A 288 -1.63 26.52 -14.16
C GLU A 288 -3.05 26.50 -14.74
N GLU A 289 -3.55 25.32 -15.13
CA GLU A 289 -4.93 25.17 -15.61
C GLU A 289 -5.95 25.64 -14.56
N ARG A 290 -5.73 25.29 -13.28
CA ARG A 290 -6.54 25.76 -12.17
C ARG A 290 -6.58 27.29 -12.10
N ARG A 291 -5.42 27.96 -12.15
CA ARG A 291 -5.34 29.43 -12.13
C ARG A 291 -6.09 30.05 -13.31
N ALA A 292 -5.99 29.44 -14.50
CA ALA A 292 -6.70 29.90 -15.69
C ALA A 292 -8.23 29.70 -15.60
N ILE A 293 -8.71 28.65 -14.92
CA ILE A 293 -10.15 28.44 -14.68
C ILE A 293 -10.69 29.45 -13.67
N SER A 294 -9.98 29.66 -12.55
CA SER A 294 -10.37 30.66 -11.54
C SER A 294 -10.46 32.06 -12.14
N HIS A 295 -9.46 32.48 -12.90
CA HIS A 295 -9.45 33.78 -13.56
C HIS A 295 -10.58 33.94 -14.60
N ARG A 296 -10.96 32.88 -15.32
CA ARG A 296 -12.10 32.93 -16.25
C ARG A 296 -13.44 33.08 -15.53
N ARG A 297 -13.61 32.45 -14.37
CA ARG A 297 -14.82 32.60 -13.55
C ARG A 297 -14.96 34.02 -13.00
N GLU A 298 -13.87 34.60 -12.50
CA GLU A 298 -13.83 35.98 -12.01
C GLU A 298 -14.15 37.04 -13.09
N LEU A 299 -13.92 36.73 -14.37
CA LEU A 299 -14.25 37.61 -15.50
C LEU A 299 -15.68 37.42 -16.03
N SER A 300 -16.37 36.36 -15.60
CA SER A 300 -17.71 35.99 -16.08
C SER A 300 -18.83 36.35 -15.08
N ASP A 301 -18.45 36.75 -13.86
CA ASP A 301 -19.31 37.28 -12.79
C ASP A 301 -19.22 38.82 -12.71
#